data_AF-A0A356U8P5-F1
#
_entry.id   AF-A0A356U8P5-F1
#
_cell.length_a   1.000
_cell.length_b   1.000
_cell.length_c   1.000
_cell.angle_alpha   90.00
_cell.angle_beta   90.00
_cell.angle_gamma   90.00
#
_symmetry.space_group_name_H-M   'P 1'
#
loop_
_entity.id
_entity.type
_entity.pdbx_description
1 polymer ?
#
loop_
_entity_poly.entity_id
_entity_poly.type
_entity_poly.pdbx_seq_one_letter_code
_entity_poly.pdbx_strand_id
1 'polypeptide(L)'
;VKEYLTTAADGKRYKTKYYNLDVIISVGYRVKSHRGTQFRIWATQKLKEYLIKGFTMDDERFKKAGGGNYFDELLARIRDIRSSEKVFWRKV
;
A
#
# COMPACT_ATOMS: atom_id res chain seq x y z
N VAL A 1 -5.53 -5.07 20.86
CA VAL A 1 -6.23 -3.97 20.16
C VAL A 1 -5.77 -2.67 20.79
N LYS A 2 -5.11 -1.80 20.03
CA LYS A 2 -4.59 -0.51 20.53
C LYS A 2 -5.54 0.59 20.07
N GLU A 3 -6.07 1.38 21.00
CA GLU A 3 -6.93 2.52 20.68
C GLU A 3 -6.07 3.78 20.54
N TYR A 4 -6.17 4.44 19.39
CA TYR A 4 -5.60 5.77 19.17
C TYR A 4 -6.72 6.70 18.68
N LEU A 5 -6.72 7.94 19.16
CA LEU A 5 -7.77 8.93 18.90
C LEU A 5 -7.42 9.68 17.61
N THR A 6 -8.25 9.55 16.57
CA THR A 6 -8.16 10.38 15.36
C THR A 6 -9.32 11.38 15.39
N THR A 7 -9.00 12.66 15.26
CA THR A 7 -9.99 13.75 15.24
C THR A 7 -10.56 13.89 13.82
N ALA A 8 -11.89 13.93 13.66
CA ALA A 8 -12.50 14.29 12.38
C ALA A 8 -12.52 15.82 12.19
N ALA A 9 -12.88 16.31 11.00
CA ALA A 9 -12.89 17.75 10.66
C ALA A 9 -13.85 18.60 11.52
N ASP A 10 -14.67 17.97 12.37
CA ASP A 10 -15.56 18.59 13.36
C ASP A 10 -14.88 18.87 14.71
N GLY A 11 -13.57 18.62 14.84
CA GLY A 11 -12.80 18.83 16.07
C GLY A 11 -13.08 17.80 17.16
N LYS A 12 -13.92 16.78 16.91
CA LYS A 12 -14.26 15.75 17.91
C LYS A 12 -13.33 14.55 17.79
N ARG A 13 -12.84 14.07 18.94
CA ARG A 13 -12.00 12.87 19.04
C ARG A 13 -12.89 11.63 19.09
N TYR A 14 -12.85 10.82 18.03
CA TYR A 14 -13.55 9.56 17.97
C TYR A 14 -12.61 8.40 18.32
N LYS A 15 -13.12 7.43 19.09
CA LYS A 15 -12.46 6.14 19.29
C LYS A 15 -12.66 5.29 18.06
N THR A 16 -11.70 5.36 17.13
CA THR A 16 -11.72 4.55 15.91
C THR A 16 -10.89 3.28 16.13
N LYS A 17 -11.51 2.11 15.92
CA LYS A 17 -10.81 0.83 15.98
C LYS A 17 -9.98 0.65 14.71
N TYR A 18 -8.66 0.58 14.86
CA TYR A 18 -7.75 0.20 13.79
C TYR A 18 -7.45 -1.30 13.89
N TYR A 19 -7.62 -2.00 12.77
CA TYR A 19 -7.38 -3.44 12.66
C TYR A 19 -6.07 -3.69 11.90
N ASN A 20 -5.33 -4.73 12.30
CA ASN A 20 -4.12 -5.15 11.59
C ASN A 20 -4.50 -5.66 10.19
N LEU A 21 -3.76 -5.21 9.17
CA LEU A 21 -3.94 -5.61 7.78
C LEU A 21 -3.96 -7.14 7.60
N ASP A 22 -3.07 -7.86 8.29
CA ASP A 22 -2.99 -9.34 8.21
C ASP A 22 -4.26 -10.01 8.73
N VAL A 23 -4.85 -9.44 9.79
CA VAL A 23 -6.11 -9.92 10.35
C VAL A 23 -7.27 -9.61 9.40
N ILE A 24 -7.28 -8.43 8.78
CA ILE A 24 -8.30 -8.05 7.79
C ILE A 24 -8.24 -8.97 6.56
N ILE A 25 -7.04 -9.26 6.06
CA ILE A 25 -6.83 -10.18 4.93
C ILE A 25 -7.32 -11.60 5.30
N SER A 26 -6.91 -12.09 6.48
CA SER A 26 -7.24 -13.44 6.96
C SER A 26 -8.73 -13.66 7.17
N VAL A 27 -9.42 -12.67 7.76
CA VAL A 27 -10.86 -12.73 8.02
C VAL A 27 -11.66 -12.39 6.75
N GLY A 28 -11.21 -11.43 5.96
CA GLY A 28 -11.87 -10.95 4.74
C GLY A 28 -11.99 -12.02 3.65
N TYR A 29 -11.07 -12.99 3.60
CA TYR A 29 -11.18 -14.13 2.68
C TYR A 29 -12.24 -15.17 3.08
N ARG A 30 -12.55 -15.29 4.38
CA ARG A 30 -13.54 -16.25 4.91
C ARG A 30 -14.93 -15.67 5.15
N VAL A 31 -15.07 -14.35 5.29
CA VAL A 31 -16.33 -13.70 5.68
C VAL A 31 -17.18 -13.28 4.47
N LYS A 32 -18.42 -13.78 4.39
CA LYS A 32 -19.45 -13.37 3.41
C LYS A 32 -20.10 -12.02 3.75
N SER A 33 -19.32 -10.96 3.94
CA SER A 33 -19.85 -9.60 4.15
C SER A 33 -19.70 -8.75 2.88
N HIS A 34 -20.57 -7.75 2.72
CA HIS A 34 -20.47 -6.80 1.61
C HIS A 34 -19.08 -6.13 1.56
N ARG A 35 -18.54 -5.72 2.71
CA ARG A 35 -17.18 -5.17 2.82
C ARG A 35 -16.10 -6.19 2.47
N GLY A 36 -16.27 -7.47 2.83
CA GLY A 36 -15.36 -8.55 2.44
C GLY A 36 -15.36 -8.81 0.93
N THR A 37 -16.51 -8.65 0.26
CA THR A 37 -16.57 -8.70 -1.21
C THR A 37 -15.85 -7.52 -1.85
N GLN A 38 -16.06 -6.29 -1.37
CA GLN A 38 -15.33 -5.10 -1.84
C GLN A 38 -13.81 -5.26 -1.67
N PHE A 39 -13.38 -5.77 -0.51
CA PHE A 39 -11.97 -6.04 -0.25
C PHE A 39 -11.38 -7.07 -1.21
N ARG A 40 -12.09 -8.18 -1.48
CA ARG A 40 -11.63 -9.21 -2.43
C ARG A 40 -11.50 -8.66 -3.85
N ILE A 41 -12.43 -7.82 -4.29
CA ILE A 41 -12.35 -7.14 -5.59
C ILE A 41 -11.09 -6.27 -5.64
N TRP A 42 -10.87 -5.43 -4.63
CA TRP A 42 -9.70 -4.56 -4.54
C TRP A 42 -8.37 -5.36 -4.52
N ALA A 43 -8.28 -6.39 -3.67
CA ALA A 43 -7.09 -7.22 -3.55
C ALA A 43 -6.78 -7.96 -4.85
N THR A 44 -7.80 -8.49 -5.52
CA THR A 44 -7.66 -9.19 -6.81
C THR A 44 -7.15 -8.23 -7.89
N GLN A 45 -7.65 -6.98 -7.92
CA GLN A 45 -7.17 -5.96 -8.85
C GLN A 45 -5.68 -5.65 -8.61
N LYS A 46 -5.26 -5.50 -7.36
CA LYS A 46 -3.85 -5.21 -7.01
C LYS A 46 -2.92 -6.37 -7.32
N LEU A 47 -3.33 -7.60 -7.04
CA LEU A 47 -2.57 -8.80 -7.42
C LEU A 47 -2.44 -8.95 -8.94
N LYS A 48 -3.52 -8.72 -9.69
CA LYS A 48 -3.49 -8.75 -11.15
C LYS A 48 -2.56 -7.69 -11.72
N GLU A 49 -2.59 -6.48 -11.18
CA GLU A 49 -1.66 -5.41 -11.56
C GLU A 49 -0.21 -5.84 -11.36
N TYR A 50 0.10 -6.41 -10.19
CA TYR A 50 1.44 -6.90 -9.88
C TYR A 50 1.89 -8.02 -10.84
N LEU A 51 1.02 -8.97 -11.16
CA LEU A 51 1.36 -10.08 -12.07
C LEU A 51 1.62 -9.61 -13.51
N ILE A 52 0.91 -8.59 -13.99
CA ILE A 52 1.07 -8.10 -15.36
C ILE A 52 2.25 -7.13 -15.47
N LYS A 53 2.37 -6.18 -14.54
CA LYS A 53 3.37 -5.11 -14.60
C LYS A 53 4.68 -5.44 -13.85
N GLY A 54 4.66 -6.44 -12.97
CA GLY A 54 5.76 -6.75 -12.06
C GLY A 54 5.82 -5.86 -10.81
N PHE A 55 4.93 -4.88 -10.67
CA PHE A 55 4.86 -4.00 -9.50
C PHE A 55 3.42 -3.48 -9.28
N THR A 56 3.13 -3.01 -8.08
CA THR A 56 1.89 -2.27 -7.77
C THR A 56 2.24 -0.98 -7.03
N MET A 57 1.50 0.09 -7.33
CA MET A 57 1.73 1.43 -6.79
C MET A 57 0.39 2.09 -6.42
N ASP A 58 0.43 3.03 -5.48
CA ASP A 58 -0.71 3.87 -5.10
C ASP A 58 -0.49 5.32 -5.59
N ASP A 59 -0.86 5.55 -6.85
CA ASP A 59 -0.64 6.83 -7.55
C ASP A 59 -1.37 8.01 -6.89
N GLU A 60 -2.52 7.76 -6.29
CA GLU A 60 -3.31 8.79 -5.59
C GLU A 60 -2.60 9.29 -4.35
N ARG A 61 -2.00 8.37 -3.58
CA ARG A 61 -1.16 8.71 -2.44
C ARG A 61 0.11 9.47 -2.88
N PHE A 62 0.68 9.13 -4.04
CA PHE A 62 1.81 9.89 -4.61
C PHE A 62 1.43 11.31 -5.00
N LYS A 63 0.30 11.50 -5.69
CA LYS A 63 -0.16 12.81 -6.18
C LYS A 63 -0.55 13.77 -5.06
N LYS A 64 -1.02 13.26 -3.93
CA LYS A 64 -1.48 14.08 -2.78
C LYS A 64 -0.36 14.43 -1.80
N ALA A 65 0.91 14.36 -2.21
CA ALA A 65 2.07 14.55 -1.34
C ALA A 65 2.00 13.63 -0.10
N GLY A 66 1.70 12.35 -0.33
CA GLY A 66 1.55 11.33 0.71
C GLY A 66 2.79 11.28 1.60
N GLY A 67 2.67 11.86 2.78
CA GLY A 67 3.78 12.19 3.66
C GLY A 67 4.71 11.02 3.99
N GLY A 68 5.99 11.38 4.15
CA GLY A 68 7.07 10.54 4.67
C GLY A 68 8.10 10.14 3.62
N ASN A 69 9.12 9.39 4.09
CA ASN A 69 10.28 8.92 3.32
C ASN A 69 9.93 7.94 2.17
N TYR A 70 8.66 7.66 1.92
CA TYR A 70 8.23 6.64 0.95
C TYR A 70 8.62 6.97 -0.49
N PHE A 71 8.52 8.25 -0.89
CA PHE A 71 8.97 8.69 -2.21
C PHE A 71 10.49 8.57 -2.34
N ASP A 72 11.22 8.96 -1.28
CA ASP A 72 12.68 8.88 -1.26
C ASP A 72 13.19 7.44 -1.30
N GLU A 73 12.55 6.52 -0.56
CA GLU A 73 12.84 5.08 -0.61
C GLU A 73 12.60 4.51 -2.01
N LEU A 74 11.52 4.90 -2.68
CA LEU A 74 11.24 4.45 -4.05
C LEU A 74 12.28 4.97 -5.04
N LEU A 75 12.65 6.25 -4.92
CA LEU A 75 13.73 6.87 -5.72
C LEU A 75 15.07 6.17 -5.50
N ALA A 76 15.40 5.85 -4.25
CA ALA A 76 16.62 5.12 -3.90
C ALA A 76 16.62 3.72 -4.56
N ARG A 77 15.50 3.00 -4.50
CA ARG A 77 15.36 1.68 -5.13
C ARG A 77 15.50 1.73 -6.65
N ILE A 78 14.92 2.75 -7.30
CA ILE A 78 15.09 2.96 -8.75
C ILE A 78 16.55 3.28 -9.08
N ARG A 79 17.21 4.15 -8.30
CA ARG A 79 18.63 4.49 -8.50
C ARG A 79 19.53 3.25 -8.39
N ASP A 80 19.26 2.39 -7.40
CA ASP A 80 20.00 1.14 -7.21
C ASP A 80 19.86 0.21 -8.42
N ILE A 81 18.62 0.00 -8.91
CA ILE A 81 18.35 -0.79 -10.13
C ILE A 81 19.09 -0.21 -11.36
N ARG A 82 19.10 1.10 -11.56
CA ARG A 82 19.80 1.71 -12.70
C ARG A 82 21.32 1.62 -12.57
N SER A 83 21.83 1.66 -11.33
CA SER A 83 23.26 1.49 -11.08
C SER A 83 23.72 0.07 -11.41
N SER A 84 22.89 -0.95 -11.13
CA SER A 84 23.19 -2.34 -11.48
C SER A 84 23.14 -2.59 -12.98
N GLU A 85 22.23 -1.96 -13.72
CA GLU A 85 22.23 -1.96 -15.20
C GLU A 85 23.51 -1.32 -15.76
N LYS A 86 23.94 -0.17 -15.23
CA LYS A 86 25.18 0.49 -15.66
C LYS A 86 26.43 -0.36 -15.37
N VAL A 87 26.44 -1.11 -14.27
CA VAL A 87 27.51 -2.05 -13.93
C VAL A 87 27.51 -3.25 -14.88
N PHE A 88 26.33 -3.74 -15.29
CA PHE A 88 26.20 -4.81 -16.27
C PHE A 88 26.81 -4.42 -17.62
N TRP A 89 26.50 -3.23 -18.13
CA TRP A 89 27.07 -2.70 -19.40
C TRP A 89 28.57 -2.39 -19.34
N ARG A 90 29.18 -2.32 -18.15
CA ARG A 90 30.61 -2.04 -17.98
C ARG A 90 31.46 -3.31 -17.97
N LYS A 91 30.85 -4.48 -17.86
CA LYS A 91 31.52 -5.80 -17.87
C LYS A 91 31.50 -6.50 -19.24
N VAL A 92 30.76 -5.97 -20.21
CA VAL A 92 30.73 -6.44 -21.60
C VAL A 92 31.74 -5.67 -22.42
#